data_AF-A0A661TV60-F1
#
_entry.id   AF-A0A661TV60-F1
#
_cell.length_a   1.000
_cell.length_b   1.000
_cell.length_c   1.000
_cell.angle_alpha   90.00
_cell.angle_beta   90.00
_cell.angle_gamma   90.00
#
_symmetry.space_group_name_H-M   'P 1'
#
loop_
_entity.id
_entity.type
_entity.pdbx_description
1 polymer ?
#
loop_
_entity_poly.entity_id
_entity_poly.type
_entity_poly.pdbx_seq_one_letter_code
_entity_poly.pdbx_strand_id
1 'polypeptide(L)' 'MPEKDLINLREDLIGELRAINQYQEHIDETDDEEIKKVLSHIRDDEKEHVAEITKILSKLDKTQEEKFQKEGL' A
#
# COMPACT_ATOMS: atom_id res chain seq x y z
N MET A 1 14.70 8.38 -15.19
CA MET A 1 14.57 7.13 -14.42
C MET A 1 14.15 6.05 -15.38
N PRO A 2 14.70 4.83 -15.35
CA PRO A 2 14.25 3.79 -16.26
C PRO A 2 12.77 3.49 -15.98
N GLU A 3 11.96 3.44 -17.03
CA GLU A 3 10.50 3.17 -17.00
C GLU A 3 10.14 1.95 -16.12
N LYS A 4 11.07 0.99 -16.04
CA LYS A 4 10.98 -0.21 -15.22
C LYS A 4 10.82 0.07 -13.72
N ASP A 5 11.48 1.07 -13.17
CA ASP A 5 11.42 1.34 -11.72
C ASP A 5 10.01 1.84 -11.33
N LEU A 6 9.40 2.68 -12.15
CA LEU A 6 8.02 3.14 -11.94
C LEU A 6 7.00 2.01 -12.09
N ILE A 7 7.24 1.07 -13.02
CA ILE A 7 6.39 -0.13 -13.15
C ILE A 7 6.49 -0.98 -11.89
N ASN A 8 7.70 -1.28 -11.42
CA ASN A 8 7.92 -2.08 -10.22
C ASN A 8 7.24 -1.44 -9.00
N LEU A 9 7.46 -0.15 -8.74
CA LEU A 9 6.84 0.55 -7.62
C LEU A 9 5.30 0.54 -7.66
N ARG A 10 4.70 0.57 -8.86
CA ARG A 10 3.24 0.47 -9.01
C ARG A 10 2.75 -0.96 -8.75
N GLU A 11 3.48 -1.97 -9.20
CA GLU A 11 3.16 -3.37 -8.89
C GLU A 11 3.31 -3.65 -7.40
N ASP A 12 4.35 -3.11 -6.74
CA ASP A 12 4.55 -3.22 -5.30
C ASP A 12 3.36 -2.55 -4.56
N LEU A 13 2.97 -1.33 -4.95
CA LEU A 13 1.79 -0.65 -4.39
C LEU A 13 0.49 -1.46 -4.57
N ILE A 14 0.31 -2.11 -5.71
CA ILE A 14 -0.82 -3.02 -5.96
C ILE A 14 -0.77 -4.22 -5.02
N GLY A 15 0.43 -4.77 -4.79
CA GLY A 15 0.69 -5.85 -3.84
C GLY A 15 0.22 -5.49 -2.43
N GLU A 16 0.66 -4.34 -1.92
CA GLU A 16 0.31 -3.92 -0.55
C GLU A 16 -1.19 -3.66 -0.39
N LEU A 17 -1.83 -3.02 -1.36
CA LEU A 17 -3.29 -2.82 -1.33
C LEU A 17 -4.07 -4.14 -1.36
N ARG A 18 -3.58 -5.15 -2.10
CA ARG A 18 -4.17 -6.49 -2.08
C ARG A 18 -3.97 -7.17 -0.74
N ALA A 19 -2.78 -7.08 -0.15
CA ALA A 19 -2.48 -7.65 1.15
C ALA A 19 -3.38 -7.06 2.25
N ILE A 20 -3.58 -5.73 2.26
CA ILE A 20 -4.50 -5.05 3.18
C ILE A 20 -5.90 -5.66 3.11
N ASN A 21 -6.45 -5.78 1.90
CA ASN A 21 -7.81 -6.30 1.71
C ASN A 21 -7.90 -7.78 2.10
N GLN A 22 -6.92 -8.59 1.71
CA GLN A 22 -6.88 -10.02 2.02
C GLN A 22 -6.81 -10.26 3.54
N TYR A 23 -5.96 -9.52 4.25
CA TYR A 23 -5.89 -9.64 5.71
C TYR A 23 -7.17 -9.18 6.38
N GLN A 24 -7.81 -8.11 5.88
CA GLN A 24 -9.10 -7.67 6.41
C GLN A 24 -10.18 -8.74 6.24
N GLU A 25 -10.29 -9.35 5.06
CA GLU A 25 -11.24 -10.44 4.78
C GLU A 25 -11.02 -11.61 5.75
N HIS A 26 -9.78 -12.06 5.92
CA HIS A 26 -9.47 -13.16 6.85
C HIS A 26 -9.74 -12.80 8.33
N ILE A 27 -9.54 -11.54 8.73
CA ILE A 27 -9.88 -11.06 10.08
C ILE A 27 -11.39 -11.14 10.31
N ASP A 28 -12.18 -10.78 9.29
CA ASP A 28 -13.64 -10.77 9.37
C ASP A 28 -14.25 -12.19 9.35
N GLU A 29 -13.57 -13.15 8.74
CA GLU A 29 -14.01 -14.56 8.62
C GLU A 29 -13.67 -15.44 9.83
N THR A 30 -12.63 -15.09 10.59
CA THR A 30 -12.15 -15.92 11.70
C THR A 30 -12.70 -15.48 13.06
N ASP A 31 -12.95 -16.44 13.95
CA ASP A 31 -13.30 -16.18 15.36
C ASP A 31 -12.10 -16.27 16.31
N ASP A 32 -10.92 -16.65 15.81
CA ASP A 32 -9.72 -16.83 16.63
C ASP A 32 -9.03 -15.48 16.91
N GLU A 33 -8.98 -15.09 18.18
CA GLU A 33 -8.44 -13.81 18.62
C GLU A 33 -6.91 -13.70 18.45
N GLU A 34 -6.17 -14.80 18.48
CA GLU A 34 -4.73 -14.79 18.23
C GLU A 34 -4.46 -14.51 16.74
N ILE A 35 -5.23 -15.16 15.85
CA ILE A 35 -5.17 -14.91 14.40
C ILE A 35 -5.52 -13.45 14.10
N LYS A 36 -6.64 -12.94 14.63
CA LYS A 36 -7.05 -11.54 14.42
C LYS A 36 -5.96 -10.55 14.83
N LYS A 37 -5.30 -10.79 15.96
CA LYS A 37 -4.23 -9.93 16.45
C LYS A 37 -3.04 -9.90 15.50
N VAL A 38 -2.58 -11.08 15.05
CA VAL A 38 -1.45 -11.18 14.13
C VAL A 38 -1.78 -10.54 12.79
N LEU A 39 -2.93 -10.88 12.20
CA LEU A 39 -3.30 -10.35 10.89
C LEU A 39 -3.57 -8.84 10.94
N SER A 40 -4.13 -8.32 12.03
CA SER A 40 -4.34 -6.87 12.19
C SER A 40 -3.01 -6.10 12.21
N HIS A 41 -2.00 -6.64 12.91
CA HIS A 41 -0.67 -6.04 12.91
C HIS A 41 -0.08 -6.00 11.50
N ILE A 42 -0.06 -7.14 10.80
CA ILE A 42 0.51 -7.22 9.44
C ILE A 42 -0.24 -6.29 8.50
N ARG A 43 -1.58 -6.30 8.50
CA ARG A 43 -2.42 -5.40 7.69
C ARG A 43 -2.07 -3.93 7.91
N ASP A 44 -1.78 -3.54 9.15
CA ASP A 44 -1.46 -2.16 9.47
C ASP A 44 -0.03 -1.78 9.05
N ASP A 45 0.92 -2.73 9.08
CA ASP A 45 2.25 -2.56 8.47
C ASP A 45 2.14 -2.33 6.95
N GLU A 46 1.29 -3.08 6.24
CA GLU A 46 1.12 -2.88 4.79
C GLU A 46 0.53 -1.50 4.45
N LYS A 47 -0.26 -0.89 5.34
CA LYS A 47 -0.72 0.50 5.16
C LYS A 47 0.43 1.50 5.26
N GLU A 48 1.42 1.24 6.09
CA GLU A 48 2.65 2.04 6.14
C GLU A 48 3.44 1.87 4.83
N HIS A 49 3.61 0.64 4.33
CA HIS A 49 4.26 0.38 3.04
C HIS A 49 3.57 1.10 1.87
N VAL A 50 2.23 1.09 1.82
CA VAL A 50 1.44 1.89 0.85
C VAL A 50 1.85 3.37 0.89
N ALA A 51 1.97 3.95 2.08
CA ALA A 51 2.31 5.35 2.25
C ALA A 51 3.75 5.65 1.78
N GLU A 52 4.71 4.79 2.14
CA GLU A 52 6.11 4.92 1.74
C GLU A 52 6.30 4.82 0.23
N ILE A 53 5.70 3.80 -0.41
CA ILE A 53 5.77 3.58 -1.85
C ILE A 53 5.08 4.74 -2.59
N THR A 54 3.91 5.18 -2.13
CA THR A 54 3.20 6.33 -2.72
C THR A 54 4.04 7.60 -2.68
N LYS A 55 4.73 7.86 -1.57
CA LYS A 55 5.64 9.00 -1.43
C LYS A 55 6.86 8.93 -2.35
N ILE A 56 7.34 7.73 -2.66
CA ILE A 56 8.42 7.55 -3.64
C ILE A 56 7.88 7.76 -5.05
N LEU A 57 6.74 7.15 -5.40
CA LEU A 57 6.06 7.33 -6.69
C LEU A 57 5.78 8.80 -7.00
N SER A 58 5.26 9.55 -6.02
CA SER A 58 4.95 10.98 -6.20
C SER A 58 6.17 11.83 -6.54
N LYS A 59 7.37 11.45 -6.10
CA LYS A 59 8.62 12.17 -6.43
C LYS A 59 9.18 11.82 -7.80
N LEU A 60 8.81 10.66 -8.34
CA LEU A 60 9.44 10.08 -9.53
C LEU A 60 8.57 10.19 -10.77
N ASP A 61 7.24 10.23 -10.60
CA ASP A 61 6.27 10.49 -11.66
C ASP A 61 5.73 11.92 -11.54
N LYS A 62 6.22 12.79 -12.42
CA LYS A 62 5.82 14.20 -12.48
C LYS A 62 4.31 14.40 -12.63
N THR A 63 3.63 13.50 -13.35
CA THR A 63 2.16 13.62 -13.49
C THR A 63 1.49 13.33 -12.15
N GLN A 64 1.93 12.30 -11.44
CA GLN A 64 1.40 12.01 -10.10
C GLN A 64 1.75 13.11 -9.09
N GLU A 65 2.97 13.66 -9.13
CA GLU A 65 3.38 14.82 -8.32
C GLU A 65 2.39 15.99 -8.46
N GLU A 66 2.11 16.40 -9.70
CA GLU A 66 1.19 17.51 -10.00
C GLU A 66 -0.24 17.21 -9.51
N LYS A 67 -0.68 15.95 -9.56
CA LYS A 67 -1.99 15.54 -9.02
C LYS A 67 -2.01 15.60 -7.49
N PHE A 68 -0.99 15.08 -6.80
CA PHE A 68 -0.92 15.13 -5.34
C PHE A 68 -0.89 16.57 -4.83
N GLN A 69 -0.05 17.43 -5.42
CA GLN A 69 0.02 18.86 -5.06
C GLN A 69 -1.32 19.57 -5.25
N LYS A 70 -2.06 19.25 -6.33
CA LYS A 70 -3.40 19.80 -6.56
C LYS A 70 -4.39 19.42 -5.46
N GLU A 71 -4.30 18.21 -4.93
CA GLU A 71 -5.14 17.72 -3.83
C GLU A 71 -4.61 18.14 -2.44
N GLY A 72 -3.48 18.84 -2.37
CA GLY A 72 -2.86 19.29 -1.11
C GLY A 72 -2.13 18.18 -0.35
N LEU A 73 -1.67 17.15 -1.06
CA LEU A 73 -0.95 15.97 -0.54
C LEU A 73 0.54 16.00 -0.89
#